data_AF-Q2C279-F1
#
_entry.id   AF-Q2C279-F1
#
_cell.length_a   1.000
_cell.length_b   1.000
_cell.length_c   1.000
_cell.angle_alpha   90.00
_cell.angle_beta   90.00
_cell.angle_gamma   90.00
#
_symmetry.space_group_name_H-M   'P 1'
#
loop_
_entity.id
_entity.type
_entity.pdbx_description
1 polymer ?
#
loop_
_entity_poly.entity_id
_entity_poly.type
_entity_poly.pdbx_seq_one_letter_code
_entity_poly.pdbx_strand_id
1 'polypeptide(L)' 'MSVYNIMYINDLDKIIKSETVFMKCLRGAKVSSSSFAPFFTVKIELRDIVGKLLATKENNAWVNNDN' A
#
# COMPACT_ATOMS: atom_id res chain seq x y z
N MET A 1 -4.79 -0.98 17.22
CA MET A 1 -5.16 -0.64 15.83
C MET A 1 -3.99 0.14 15.27
N SER A 2 -3.48 -0.25 14.11
CA SER A 2 -2.30 0.37 13.50
C SER A 2 -2.74 1.29 12.36
N VAL A 3 -1.94 2.33 12.11
CA VAL A 3 -2.18 3.30 11.04
C VAL A 3 -1.26 2.97 9.87
N TYR A 4 -1.82 2.94 8.67
CA TYR A 4 -1.09 2.66 7.43
C TYR A 4 -1.37 3.75 6.41
N ASN A 5 -0.31 4.28 5.82
CA ASN A 5 -0.38 5.17 4.66
C ASN A 5 -0.24 4.33 3.40
N ILE A 6 -1.27 4.33 2.56
CA ILE A 6 -1.31 3.60 1.30
C ILE A 6 -1.00 4.56 0.16
N MET A 7 -0.10 4.18 -0.73
CA MET A 7 0.17 4.90 -1.98
C MET A 7 -0.11 3.98 -3.16
N TYR A 8 -0.94 4.44 -4.09
CA TYR A 8 -1.23 3.77 -5.34
C TYR A 8 -0.44 4.45 -6.45
N ILE A 9 0.36 3.67 -7.16
CA ILE A 9 1.33 4.15 -8.13
C ILE A 9 1.01 3.54 -9.50
N ASN A 10 1.10 4.36 -10.55
CA ASN A 10 0.90 3.92 -11.95
C ASN A 10 2.21 3.52 -12.64
N ASP A 11 2.10 3.12 -13.89
CA ASP A 11 3.18 2.72 -14.80
C ASP A 11 4.25 3.81 -15.04
N LEU A 12 3.89 5.07 -14.84
CA LEU A 12 4.82 6.22 -14.91
C LEU A 12 5.52 6.52 -13.56
N ASP A 13 5.42 5.61 -12.60
CA ASP A 13 5.91 5.77 -11.21
C ASP A 13 5.34 7.01 -10.50
N LYS A 14 4.13 7.44 -10.88
CA LYS A 14 3.42 8.56 -10.26
C LYS A 14 2.38 8.04 -9.28
N ILE A 15 2.30 8.72 -8.13
CA ILE A 15 1.23 8.49 -7.15
C ILE A 15 -0.08 9.01 -7.74
N ILE A 16 -1.02 8.11 -7.99
CA ILE A 16 -2.35 8.44 -8.53
C ILE A 16 -3.40 8.60 -7.43
N LYS A 17 -3.16 8.00 -6.26
CA LYS A 17 -4.00 8.12 -5.07
C LYS A 17 -3.16 7.83 -3.84
N SER A 18 -3.47 8.49 -2.73
CA SER A 18 -3.01 8.11 -1.40
C SER A 18 -4.15 8.15 -0.40
N GLU A 19 -4.07 7.33 0.63
CA GLU A 19 -5.05 7.33 1.72
C GLU A 19 -4.42 6.79 3.01
N THR A 20 -4.95 7.22 4.15
CA THR A 20 -4.56 6.71 5.47
C THR A 20 -5.67 5.81 5.99
N VAL A 21 -5.32 4.57 6.36
CA VAL A 21 -6.28 3.60 6.89
C VAL A 21 -5.90 3.14 8.29
N PHE A 22 -6.92 2.90 9.10
CA PHE A 22 -6.78 2.31 10.43
C PHE A 22 -7.16 0.84 10.35
N MET A 23 -6.21 -0.06 10.57
CA MET A 23 -6.40 -1.50 10.39
C MET A 23 -5.85 -2.27 11.59
N LYS A 24 -6.38 -3.47 11.84
CA LYS A 24 -5.92 -4.33 12.94
C LYS A 24 -4.45 -4.77 12.75
N CYS A 25 -4.04 -5.05 11.52
CA CYS A 25 -2.71 -5.52 11.17
C CYS A 25 -2.37 -5.24 9.70
N LEU A 26 -1.10 -5.43 9.32
CA LEU A 26 -0.59 -5.20 7.96
C LEU A 26 -1.32 -6.07 6.93
N ARG A 27 -1.68 -7.29 7.29
CA ARG A 27 -2.49 -8.18 6.43
C ARG A 27 -3.84 -7.55 6.07
N GLY A 28 -4.50 -6.89 7.02
CA GLY A 28 -5.76 -6.17 6.76
C GLY A 28 -5.56 -5.01 5.79
N ALA A 29 -4.49 -4.24 5.97
CA ALA A 29 -4.14 -3.16 5.07
C ALA A 29 -3.86 -3.67 3.64
N LYS A 30 -3.17 -4.80 3.48
CA LYS A 30 -2.90 -5.44 2.17
C LYS A 30 -4.17 -5.84 1.42
N VAL A 31 -5.13 -6.45 2.13
CA VAL A 31 -6.41 -6.87 1.55
C VAL A 31 -7.22 -5.64 1.16
N SER A 32 -7.38 -4.69 2.08
CA SER A 32 -8.12 -3.45 1.83
C SER A 32 -7.54 -2.69 0.63
N SER A 33 -6.23 -2.44 0.62
CA SER A 33 -5.59 -1.68 -0.46
C SER A 33 -5.76 -2.37 -1.82
N SER A 34 -5.67 -3.70 -1.86
CA SER A 34 -5.90 -4.45 -3.09
C SER A 34 -7.34 -4.31 -3.61
N SER A 35 -8.33 -4.26 -2.72
CA SER A 35 -9.74 -4.14 -3.10
C SER A 35 -10.14 -2.73 -3.55
N PHE A 36 -9.45 -1.70 -3.06
CA PHE A 36 -9.75 -0.29 -3.37
C PHE A 36 -8.75 0.37 -4.33
N ALA A 37 -7.87 -0.43 -4.95
CA ALA A 37 -6.89 0.05 -5.92
C ALA A 37 -7.59 0.61 -7.17
N PRO A 38 -7.29 1.86 -7.57
CA PRO A 38 -7.73 2.39 -8.87
C PRO A 38 -7.26 1.51 -10.04
N PHE A 39 -8.01 1.49 -11.15
CA PHE A 39 -7.77 0.62 -12.31
C PHE A 39 -6.34 0.70 -12.88
N PHE A 40 -5.70 1.87 -12.86
CA PHE A 40 -4.34 2.08 -13.40
C PHE A 40 -3.22 1.85 -12.37
N THR A 41 -3.53 1.24 -11.23
CA THR A 41 -2.53 0.93 -10.20
C THR A 41 -1.69 -0.25 -10.64
N VAL A 42 -0.38 -0.04 -10.81
CA VAL A 42 0.59 -1.11 -11.06
C VAL A 42 1.34 -1.49 -9.79
N LYS A 43 1.45 -0.56 -8.84
CA LYS A 43 2.19 -0.72 -7.59
C LYS A 43 1.40 -0.14 -6.42
N ILE A 44 1.39 -0.87 -5.30
CA ILE A 44 0.82 -0.39 -4.03
C ILE A 44 1.93 -0.38 -2.98
N GLU A 45 2.12 0.74 -2.32
CA GLU A 45 3.01 0.84 -1.16
C GLU A 45 2.20 0.99 0.12
N LEU A 46 2.54 0.19 1.12
CA LEU A 46 2.05 0.33 2.49
C LEU A 46 3.18 0.88 3.34
N ARG A 47 2.95 2.05 3.93
CA ARG A 47 3.89 2.75 4.80
C ARG A 47 3.31 2.94 6.20
N ASP A 48 4.15 3.11 7.19
CA ASP A 48 3.72 3.57 8.51
C ASP A 48 3.45 5.08 8.54
N ILE A 49 3.08 5.60 9.71
CA ILE A 49 2.75 7.02 9.91
C ILE A 49 3.96 7.96 9.71
N VAL A 50 5.18 7.44 9.85
CA VAL A 50 6.44 8.19 9.70
C VAL A 50 6.97 8.08 8.25
N GLY A 51 6.32 7.27 7.41
CA GLY A 51 6.66 7.07 6.00
C GLY A 51 7.57 5.88 5.73
N LYS A 52 7.89 5.05 6.74
CA LYS A 52 8.67 3.81 6.56
C LYS A 52 7.88 2.85 5.69
N LEU A 53 8.50 2.35 4.62
CA LEU A 53 7.90 1.35 3.75
C LEU A 53 7.85 -0.01 4.45
N LEU A 54 6.65 -0.56 4.61
CA LEU A 54 6.38 -1.82 5.31
C LEU A 54 6.16 -2.98 4.33
N ALA A 55 5.47 -2.72 3.24
CA ALA A 55 5.24 -3.71 2.20
C ALA A 55 4.93 -3.04 0.85
N THR A 56 5.23 -3.74 -0.22
CA THR A 56 4.93 -3.32 -1.58
C THR A 56 4.20 -4.44 -2.31
N LYS A 57 3.21 -4.09 -3.12
CA LYS A 57 2.57 -5.01 -4.07
C LYS A 57 2.93 -4.62 -5.49
N GLU A 58 3.52 -5.53 -6.23
CA GLU A 58 3.78 -5.41 -7.67
C GLU A 58 3.49 -6.76 -8.32
N ASN A 59 2.99 -6.76 -9.57
CA ASN A 59 2.68 -8.00 -10.31
C ASN A 59 1.82 -9.00 -9.52
N ASN A 60 0.84 -8.50 -8.77
CA ASN A 60 -0.03 -9.27 -7.86
C ASN A 60 0.66 -10.01 -6.69
N ALA A 61 1.97 -9.81 -6.48
CA ALA A 61 2.71 -10.37 -5.36
C ALA A 61 3.00 -9.30 -4.32
N TRP A 62 2.92 -9.67 -3.04
CA TRP A 62 3.33 -8.81 -1.92
C TRP A 62 4.76 -9.14 -1.48
N VAL A 63 5.58 -8.11 -1.35
CA VAL A 63 6.91 -8.17 -0.74
C VAL A 63 6.85 -7.41 0.58
N ASN A 64 7.29 -8.03 1.68
CA ASN A 64 7.47 -7.35 2.95
C ASN A 64 8.83 -6.66 2.96
N ASN A 65 8.88 -5.44 3.45
CA ASN A 65 10.13 -4.74 3.72
C ASN A 65 10.39 -4.80 5.23
N ASP A 66 10.95 -5.93 5.66
CA ASP A 66 11.31 -6.22 7.06
C ASP A 66 12.71 -5.65 7.41
N ASN A 67 13.07 -4.48 6.87
CA ASN A 67 14.30 -3.77 7.26
C ASN A 67 14.18 -3.11 8.63
#